data_AF-A0A0S9PQK5-F1
#
_entry.id   AF-A0A0S9PQK5-F1
#
_cell.length_a   1.000
_cell.length_b   1.000
_cell.length_c   1.000
_cell.angle_alpha   90.00
_cell.angle_beta   90.00
_cell.angle_gamma   90.00
#
_symmetry.space_group_name_H-M   'P 1'
#
loop_
_entity.id
_entity.type
_entity.pdbx_description
1 polymer ?
#
loop_
_entity_poly.entity_id
_entity_poly.type
_entity_poly.pdbx_seq_one_letter_code
_entity_poly.pdbx_strand_id
1 'polypeptide(L)'
;MRDASGRAEGMGGPGLSPNALLIGLIFCGVGFGIGAGALAGSGAAFVFLMSGWVLGLCLHEYGHARAALSWGLPPTGALSLDPLRAPNPVVTMLLPALFTVMGGVGFPGGVGFPGDVGLPGRVGGPPEAGLSRGRQSAVAAAGPAMSVLFLVVLALLYALASPGAETLRAVLAVSVLFQGTALVLGLMPIPGLDGYGIVRPWLSGPPASPPSPPWAFVDRMARHSGLVLLGLFLVSAAFTRPLFRASLLLTDLLGIDLADVIAGFRLVRLW
;
A
#
# COMPACT_ATOMS: atom_id res chain seq x y z
N MET A 1 -2.89 30.10 4.54
CA MET A 1 -2.82 30.95 5.75
C MET A 1 -3.47 30.18 6.91
N ARG A 2 -3.50 30.72 8.14
CA ARG A 2 -4.26 30.13 9.25
C ARG A 2 -5.56 30.91 9.41
N ASP A 3 -6.69 30.23 9.57
CA ASP A 3 -7.96 30.92 9.83
C ASP A 3 -8.02 31.47 11.27
N ALA A 4 -9.07 32.24 11.56
CA ALA A 4 -9.28 32.88 12.87
C ALA A 4 -9.42 31.91 14.06
N SER A 5 -9.45 30.59 13.81
CA SER A 5 -9.43 29.53 14.83
C SER A 5 -8.04 28.89 15.03
N GLY A 6 -7.02 29.35 14.31
CA GLY A 6 -5.67 28.81 14.36
C GLY A 6 -5.49 27.51 13.57
N ARG A 7 -6.50 27.05 12.82
CA ARG A 7 -6.39 25.88 11.94
C ARG A 7 -5.61 26.26 10.68
N ALA A 8 -4.68 25.40 10.28
CA ALA A 8 -4.03 25.50 8.98
C ALA A 8 -5.08 25.31 7.88
N GLU A 9 -5.29 26.34 7.04
CA GLU A 9 -6.12 26.22 5.84
C GLU A 9 -5.58 25.08 4.97
N GLY A 10 -6.45 24.14 4.60
CA GLY A 10 -6.14 23.02 3.70
C GLY A 10 -6.25 21.63 4.32
N MET A 11 -6.30 21.51 5.64
CA MET A 11 -6.54 20.24 6.33
C MET A 11 -8.04 19.95 6.36
N GLY A 12 -8.60 19.58 5.21
CA GLY A 12 -9.97 19.07 5.13
C GLY A 12 -10.15 17.98 6.19
N GLY A 13 -11.25 18.07 6.96
CA GLY A 13 -11.57 17.10 7.99
C GLY A 13 -11.67 15.66 7.42
N PRO A 14 -11.84 14.64 8.28
CA PRO A 14 -12.06 13.28 7.84
C PRO A 14 -13.26 13.26 6.86
N GLY A 15 -12.98 12.96 5.59
CA GLY A 15 -13.96 13.04 4.52
C GLY A 15 -13.37 12.53 3.21
N LEU A 16 -14.20 11.85 2.42
CA LEU A 16 -13.82 11.32 1.10
C LEU A 16 -13.46 12.49 0.17
N SER A 17 -12.22 12.51 -0.31
CA SER A 17 -11.80 13.48 -1.32
C SER A 17 -12.50 13.23 -2.67
N PRO A 18 -12.71 14.28 -3.49
CA PRO A 18 -13.21 14.12 -4.86
C PRO A 18 -12.36 13.16 -5.70
N ASN A 19 -11.04 13.15 -5.49
CA ASN A 19 -10.11 12.24 -6.17
C ASN A 19 -10.35 10.78 -5.78
N ALA A 20 -10.53 10.50 -4.48
CA ALA A 20 -10.87 9.16 -4.01
C ALA A 20 -12.19 8.67 -4.60
N LEU A 21 -13.21 9.55 -4.65
CA LEU A 21 -14.51 9.23 -5.25
C LEU A 21 -14.38 8.96 -6.75
N LEU A 22 -13.61 9.77 -7.48
CA LEU A 22 -13.36 9.58 -8.90
C LEU A 22 -12.68 8.23 -9.19
N ILE A 23 -11.65 7.88 -8.42
CA ILE A 23 -10.94 6.61 -8.59
C ILE A 23 -11.85 5.43 -8.21
N GLY A 24 -12.65 5.57 -7.14
CA GLY A 24 -13.67 4.58 -6.77
C GLY A 24 -14.70 4.39 -7.88
N LEU A 25 -15.16 5.47 -8.51
CA LEU A 25 -16.08 5.41 -9.64
C LEU A 25 -15.44 4.73 -10.86
N ILE A 26 -14.17 5.01 -11.16
CA ILE A 26 -13.44 4.33 -12.23
C ILE A 26 -13.32 2.83 -11.93
N PHE A 27 -12.91 2.45 -10.72
CA PHE A 27 -12.77 1.06 -10.31
C PHE A 27 -14.10 0.29 -10.44
N CYS A 28 -15.16 0.82 -9.85
CA CYS A 28 -16.49 0.20 -9.89
C CYS A 28 -17.09 0.21 -11.31
N GLY A 29 -16.97 1.32 -12.03
CA GLY A 29 -17.53 1.48 -13.37
C GLY A 29 -16.85 0.59 -14.41
N VAL A 30 -15.52 0.52 -14.37
CA VAL A 30 -14.76 -0.39 -15.26
C VAL A 30 -15.00 -1.84 -14.87
N GLY A 31 -15.03 -2.16 -13.57
CA GLY A 31 -15.34 -3.52 -13.10
C GLY A 31 -16.71 -4.00 -13.54
N PHE A 32 -17.73 -3.15 -13.39
CA PHE A 32 -19.08 -3.42 -13.88
C PHE A 32 -19.11 -3.56 -15.41
N GLY A 33 -18.46 -2.66 -16.14
CA GLY A 33 -18.38 -2.71 -17.60
C GLY A 33 -17.73 -4.00 -18.11
N ILE A 34 -16.67 -4.48 -17.46
CA ILE A 34 -16.03 -5.77 -17.77
C ILE A 34 -16.99 -6.93 -17.44
N GLY A 35 -17.60 -6.92 -16.25
CA GLY A 35 -18.54 -7.97 -15.83
C GLY A 35 -19.78 -8.08 -16.71
N ALA A 36 -20.26 -6.95 -17.24
CA ALA A 36 -21.39 -6.87 -18.16
C ALA A 36 -21.01 -7.14 -19.64
N GLY A 37 -19.72 -7.34 -19.94
CA GLY A 37 -19.23 -7.52 -21.32
C GLY A 37 -19.24 -6.25 -22.18
N ALA A 38 -19.48 -5.07 -21.59
CA ALA A 38 -19.46 -3.78 -22.29
C ALA A 38 -18.04 -3.25 -22.51
N LEU A 39 -17.10 -3.65 -21.64
CA LEU A 39 -15.67 -3.35 -21.76
C LEU A 39 -14.89 -4.66 -21.84
N ALA A 40 -13.92 -4.72 -22.74
CA ALA A 40 -13.07 -5.88 -22.91
C ALA A 40 -11.63 -5.47 -23.27
N GLY A 41 -10.72 -6.42 -23.08
CA GLY A 41 -9.32 -6.29 -23.48
C GLY A 41 -8.42 -5.62 -22.45
N SER A 42 -7.13 -5.57 -22.80
CA SER A 42 -6.03 -5.18 -21.91
C SER A 42 -6.15 -3.76 -21.34
N GLY A 43 -6.71 -2.82 -22.10
CA GLY A 43 -6.88 -1.44 -21.63
C GLY A 43 -7.83 -1.32 -20.44
N ALA A 44 -9.01 -1.96 -20.51
CA ALA A 44 -9.98 -1.96 -19.42
C ALA A 44 -9.43 -2.71 -18.20
N ALA A 45 -8.81 -3.88 -18.43
CA ALA A 45 -8.14 -4.66 -17.39
C ALA A 45 -7.07 -3.83 -16.65
N PHE A 46 -6.25 -3.09 -17.38
CA PHE A 46 -5.23 -2.22 -16.83
C PHE A 46 -5.81 -1.09 -15.98
N VAL A 47 -6.82 -0.39 -16.48
CA VAL A 47 -7.46 0.72 -15.74
C VAL A 47 -8.11 0.21 -14.45
N PHE A 48 -8.77 -0.94 -14.49
CA PHE A 48 -9.31 -1.57 -13.29
C PHE A 48 -8.20 -1.90 -12.28
N LEU A 49 -7.14 -2.57 -12.75
CA LEU A 49 -6.03 -2.96 -11.89
C LEU A 49 -5.37 -1.74 -11.24
N MET A 50 -5.08 -0.69 -12.01
CA MET A 50 -4.40 0.51 -11.52
C MET A 50 -5.29 1.35 -10.59
N SER A 51 -6.59 1.49 -10.89
CA SER A 51 -7.50 2.16 -9.97
C SER A 51 -7.64 1.41 -8.65
N GLY A 52 -7.76 0.08 -8.69
CA GLY A 52 -7.75 -0.77 -7.49
C GLY A 52 -6.44 -0.70 -6.72
N TRP A 53 -5.30 -0.65 -7.43
CA TRP A 53 -3.97 -0.45 -6.87
C TRP A 53 -3.89 0.83 -6.03
N VAL A 54 -4.29 1.97 -6.61
CA VAL A 54 -4.27 3.26 -5.93
C VAL A 54 -5.24 3.29 -4.75
N LEU A 55 -6.44 2.71 -4.88
CA LEU A 55 -7.39 2.61 -3.78
C LEU A 55 -6.83 1.81 -2.60
N GLY A 56 -6.16 0.68 -2.88
CA GLY A 56 -5.51 -0.13 -1.85
C GLY A 56 -4.43 0.63 -1.09
N LEU A 57 -3.61 1.42 -1.79
CA LEU A 57 -2.59 2.28 -1.16
C LEU A 57 -3.20 3.42 -0.35
N CYS A 58 -4.22 4.11 -0.86
CA CYS A 58 -4.91 5.15 -0.10
C CYS A 58 -5.53 4.57 1.19
N LEU A 59 -6.09 3.37 1.11
CA LEU A 59 -6.70 2.69 2.27
C LEU A 59 -5.65 2.28 3.30
N HIS A 60 -4.47 1.85 2.84
CA HIS A 60 -3.31 1.54 3.69
C HIS A 60 -2.85 2.77 4.47
N GLU A 61 -2.57 3.88 3.80
CA GLU A 61 -2.14 5.13 4.44
C GLU A 61 -3.22 5.70 5.37
N TYR A 62 -4.50 5.55 4.99
CA TYR A 62 -5.63 5.89 5.86
C TYR A 62 -5.60 5.09 7.17
N GLY A 63 -5.26 3.80 7.11
CA GLY A 63 -5.13 2.93 8.28
C GLY A 63 -4.14 3.50 9.30
N HIS A 64 -2.93 3.81 8.86
CA HIS A 64 -1.91 4.45 9.71
C HIS A 64 -2.41 5.77 10.29
N ALA A 65 -2.93 6.67 9.46
CA ALA A 65 -3.39 7.98 9.87
C ALA A 65 -4.54 7.91 10.88
N ARG A 66 -5.48 6.99 10.68
CA ARG A 66 -6.63 6.80 11.56
C ARG A 66 -6.22 6.24 12.91
N ALA A 67 -5.30 5.27 12.92
CA ALA A 67 -4.74 4.72 14.16
C ALA A 67 -3.95 5.79 14.92
N ALA A 68 -3.08 6.54 14.24
CA ALA A 68 -2.32 7.63 14.84
C ALA A 68 -3.25 8.69 15.48
N LEU A 69 -4.30 9.09 14.76
CA LEU A 69 -5.30 10.05 15.27
C LEU A 69 -6.01 9.52 16.52
N SER A 70 -6.34 8.23 16.56
CA SER A 70 -6.98 7.61 17.74
C SER A 70 -6.11 7.66 19.01
N TRP A 71 -4.80 7.82 18.84
CA TRP A 71 -3.84 7.95 19.93
C TRP A 71 -3.40 9.40 20.20
N GLY A 72 -4.09 10.40 19.61
CA GLY A 72 -3.85 11.82 19.86
C GLY A 72 -2.70 12.43 19.05
N LEU A 73 -2.19 11.72 18.05
CA LEU A 73 -1.22 12.28 17.10
C LEU A 73 -1.94 13.25 16.12
N PRO A 74 -1.22 14.26 15.58
CA PRO A 74 -1.81 15.24 14.69
C PRO A 74 -2.38 14.58 13.43
N PRO A 75 -3.52 15.08 12.90
CA PRO A 75 -4.10 14.56 11.67
C PRO A 75 -3.17 14.77 10.47
N THR A 76 -3.21 13.83 9.53
CA THR A 76 -2.44 13.88 8.27
C THR A 76 -3.38 13.92 7.06
N GLY A 77 -2.85 14.30 5.90
CA GLY A 77 -3.61 14.36 4.64
C GLY A 77 -4.22 13.02 4.20
N ALA A 78 -3.63 11.90 4.64
CA ALA A 78 -4.11 10.54 4.35
C ALA A 78 -5.52 10.24 4.91
N LEU A 79 -6.00 11.01 5.90
CA LEU A 79 -7.38 10.88 6.39
C LEU A 79 -8.45 11.20 5.33
N SER A 80 -8.07 11.84 4.22
CA SER A 80 -8.98 12.20 3.12
C SER A 80 -9.04 11.18 1.97
N LEU A 81 -8.29 10.07 2.08
CA LEU A 81 -8.12 9.07 1.01
C LEU A 81 -7.62 9.64 -0.33
N ASP A 82 -7.17 10.90 -0.34
CA ASP A 82 -6.70 11.58 -1.53
C ASP A 82 -5.30 11.08 -1.91
N PRO A 83 -5.12 10.46 -3.09
CA PRO A 83 -3.80 10.01 -3.52
C PRO A 83 -2.79 11.14 -3.60
N LEU A 84 -3.22 12.38 -3.89
CA LEU A 84 -2.33 13.53 -3.97
C LEU A 84 -1.89 14.07 -2.61
N ARG A 85 -2.57 13.65 -1.53
CA ARG A 85 -2.24 14.03 -0.15
C ARG A 85 -1.60 12.87 0.64
N ALA A 86 -1.40 11.72 -0.01
CA ALA A 86 -0.62 10.63 0.55
C ALA A 86 0.87 11.03 0.64
N PRO A 87 1.61 10.47 1.61
CA PRO A 87 3.06 10.68 1.68
C PRO A 87 3.75 10.23 0.38
N ASN A 88 4.46 11.15 -0.28
CA ASN A 88 5.29 10.90 -1.46
C ASN A 88 4.59 10.14 -2.62
N PRO A 89 3.55 10.74 -3.25
CA PRO A 89 2.67 10.04 -4.18
C PRO A 89 3.36 9.50 -5.43
N VAL A 90 4.43 10.14 -5.91
CA VAL A 90 5.13 9.72 -7.13
C VAL A 90 5.90 8.41 -6.90
N VAL A 91 6.59 8.28 -5.77
CA VAL A 91 7.42 7.09 -5.51
C VAL A 91 6.59 5.95 -4.91
N THR A 92 5.55 6.31 -4.16
CA THR A 92 4.58 5.38 -3.54
C THR A 92 3.57 4.82 -4.55
N MET A 93 3.13 5.60 -5.56
CA MET A 93 2.06 5.16 -6.47
C MET A 93 2.51 4.98 -7.92
N LEU A 94 3.33 5.89 -8.45
CA LEU A 94 3.65 5.91 -9.88
C LEU A 94 4.71 4.87 -10.28
N LEU A 95 5.78 4.76 -9.49
CA LEU A 95 6.86 3.81 -9.76
C LEU A 95 6.40 2.35 -9.65
N PRO A 96 5.66 1.94 -8.60
CA PRO A 96 5.14 0.60 -8.48
C PRO A 96 4.16 0.23 -9.58
N ALA A 97 3.28 1.15 -9.97
CA ALA A 97 2.40 0.98 -11.11
C ALA A 97 3.22 0.76 -12.40
N LEU A 98 4.24 1.58 -12.66
CA LEU A 98 5.09 1.46 -13.84
C LEU A 98 5.85 0.12 -13.89
N PHE A 99 6.33 -0.40 -12.76
CA PHE A 99 7.07 -1.67 -12.71
C PHE A 99 6.17 -2.91 -12.66
N THR A 100 4.97 -2.78 -12.09
CA THR A 100 3.90 -3.77 -12.24
C THR A 100 3.59 -3.99 -13.72
N VAL A 101 3.62 -2.91 -14.50
CA VAL A 101 3.37 -2.91 -15.94
C VAL A 101 4.59 -3.39 -16.72
N MET A 102 5.82 -3.00 -16.34
CA MET A 102 7.05 -3.37 -17.06
C MET A 102 7.59 -4.78 -16.79
N GLY A 103 7.29 -5.37 -15.64
CA GLY A 103 7.80 -6.70 -15.25
C GLY A 103 6.75 -7.68 -14.75
N GLY A 104 5.48 -7.27 -14.64
CA GLY A 104 4.40 -8.08 -14.08
C GLY A 104 4.47 -8.27 -12.57
N VAL A 105 5.17 -7.40 -11.81
CA VAL A 105 5.45 -7.60 -10.38
C VAL A 105 4.92 -6.42 -9.55
N GLY A 106 3.93 -6.67 -8.66
CA GLY A 106 3.34 -5.67 -7.77
C GLY A 106 4.28 -5.27 -6.62
N PHE A 107 4.62 -3.98 -6.52
CA PHE A 107 5.55 -3.45 -5.50
C PHE A 107 4.79 -2.57 -4.49
N PRO A 108 4.81 -2.77 -3.17
CA PRO A 108 4.08 -1.90 -2.24
C PRO A 108 4.59 -0.47 -2.30
N GLY A 109 3.66 0.47 -2.20
CA GLY A 109 3.93 1.91 -2.25
C GLY A 109 4.69 2.50 -1.06
N GLY A 110 5.29 1.73 -0.16
CA GLY A 110 5.98 2.29 1.01
C GLY A 110 7.35 2.92 0.70
N VAL A 111 7.46 3.83 -0.26
CA VAL A 111 8.75 4.43 -0.66
C VAL A 111 8.86 5.88 -0.19
N GLY A 112 9.39 6.07 1.00
CA GLY A 112 9.94 7.36 1.39
C GLY A 112 11.28 7.59 0.69
N PHE A 113 11.39 8.66 -0.13
CA PHE A 113 12.69 9.28 -0.41
C PHE A 113 13.11 10.19 0.76
N PRO A 114 14.41 10.52 0.90
CA PRO A 114 14.96 11.33 1.98
C PRO A 114 14.51 12.79 1.84
N GLY A 115 13.30 13.08 2.30
CA GLY A 115 12.71 14.42 2.28
C GLY A 115 11.56 14.60 3.26
N ASP A 116 10.77 13.55 3.51
CA ASP A 116 9.52 13.69 4.27
C ASP A 116 9.51 13.06 5.68
N VAL A 117 10.66 12.58 6.16
CA VAL A 117 10.88 12.41 7.61
C VAL A 117 11.69 13.58 8.12
N GLY A 118 11.08 14.76 8.10
CA GLY A 118 11.70 15.96 8.61
C GLY A 118 11.11 17.22 8.01
N LEU A 119 10.10 17.78 8.69
CA LEU A 119 10.01 19.22 8.77
C LEU A 119 11.42 19.75 9.16
N PRO A 120 12.01 20.70 8.41
CA PRO A 120 13.33 21.22 8.73
C PRO A 120 13.27 21.83 10.13
N GLY A 121 13.93 21.18 11.10
CA GLY A 121 13.99 21.62 12.50
C GLY A 121 13.79 20.55 13.58
N ARG A 122 13.45 19.29 13.24
CA ARG A 122 13.29 18.23 14.27
C ARG A 122 14.27 17.08 14.08
N VAL A 123 15.37 17.11 14.85
CA VAL A 123 16.17 15.95 15.21
C VAL A 123 15.35 15.12 16.20
N GLY A 124 14.43 14.29 15.72
CA GLY A 124 13.58 13.43 16.54
C GLY A 124 13.06 12.25 15.74
N GLY A 125 12.93 11.08 16.36
CA GLY A 125 12.42 9.85 15.74
C GLY A 125 10.98 9.97 15.19
N PRO A 126 10.37 8.87 14.75
CA PRO A 126 9.02 8.90 14.18
C PRO A 126 8.02 9.57 15.15
N PRO A 127 6.99 10.26 14.66
CA PRO A 127 6.07 11.07 15.48
C PRO A 127 5.39 10.27 16.61
N GLU A 128 5.32 8.95 16.47
CA GLU A 128 4.81 7.99 17.44
C GLU A 128 5.79 7.57 18.55
N ALA A 129 7.04 8.09 18.54
CA ALA A 129 8.05 7.74 19.54
C ALA A 129 7.62 8.06 21.00
N GLY A 130 6.64 8.95 21.19
CA GLY A 130 6.04 9.25 22.49
C GLY A 130 4.94 8.26 22.95
N LEU A 131 4.53 7.32 22.10
CA LEU A 131 3.52 6.31 22.43
C LEU A 131 4.12 5.08 23.12
N SER A 132 3.32 4.32 23.87
CA SER A 132 3.74 3.00 24.39
C SER A 132 4.07 2.04 23.25
N ARG A 133 4.96 1.06 23.48
CA ARG A 133 5.40 0.08 22.45
C ARG A 133 4.24 -0.55 21.69
N GLY A 134 3.21 -1.04 22.39
CA GLY A 134 2.04 -1.66 21.75
C GLY A 134 1.24 -0.70 20.87
N ARG A 135 1.19 0.59 21.23
CA ARG A 135 0.52 1.62 20.40
C ARG A 135 1.33 1.95 19.15
N GLN A 136 2.66 2.01 19.24
CA GLN A 136 3.53 2.16 18.07
C GLN A 136 3.33 0.98 17.10
N SER A 137 3.37 -0.26 17.61
CA SER A 137 3.10 -1.45 16.80
C SER A 137 1.69 -1.44 16.19
N ALA A 138 0.68 -0.96 16.94
CA ALA A 138 -0.69 -0.87 16.43
C ALA A 138 -0.84 0.16 15.30
N VAL A 139 -0.15 1.31 15.39
CA VAL A 139 -0.13 2.31 14.30
C VAL A 139 0.56 1.74 13.07
N ALA A 140 1.71 1.08 13.22
CA ALA A 140 2.41 0.41 12.11
C ALA A 140 1.61 -0.77 11.52
N ALA A 141 0.83 -1.50 12.33
CA ALA A 141 0.00 -2.61 11.83
C ALA A 141 -1.29 -2.14 11.13
N ALA A 142 -1.73 -0.90 11.36
CA ALA A 142 -3.02 -0.42 10.87
C ALA A 142 -3.07 -0.31 9.34
N GLY A 143 -1.98 0.10 8.68
CA GLY A 143 -1.91 0.11 7.21
C GLY A 143 -2.01 -1.30 6.61
N PRO A 144 -1.16 -2.26 7.01
CA PRO A 144 -1.28 -3.65 6.58
C PRO A 144 -2.65 -4.28 6.87
N ALA A 145 -3.29 -3.94 8.00
CA ALA A 145 -4.64 -4.41 8.30
C ALA A 145 -5.68 -3.92 7.27
N MET A 146 -5.55 -2.67 6.82
CA MET A 146 -6.38 -2.14 5.75
C MET A 146 -6.06 -2.76 4.38
N SER A 147 -4.80 -3.08 4.10
CA SER A 147 -4.42 -3.86 2.91
C SER A 147 -5.02 -5.26 2.91
N VAL A 148 -5.05 -5.94 4.07
CA VAL A 148 -5.76 -7.23 4.24
C VAL A 148 -7.25 -7.08 3.98
N LEU A 149 -7.89 -6.04 4.53
CA LEU A 149 -9.30 -5.77 4.29
C LEU A 149 -9.60 -5.60 2.79
N PHE A 150 -8.78 -4.81 2.09
CA PHE A 150 -8.93 -4.61 0.65
C PHE A 150 -8.72 -5.90 -0.14
N LEU A 151 -7.72 -6.70 0.23
CA LEU A 151 -7.46 -8.01 -0.37
C LEU A 151 -8.67 -8.95 -0.21
N VAL A 152 -9.28 -9.00 0.98
CA VAL A 152 -10.48 -9.80 1.25
C VAL A 152 -11.67 -9.30 0.43
N VAL A 153 -11.84 -7.98 0.27
CA VAL A 153 -12.89 -7.42 -0.59
C VAL A 153 -12.70 -7.86 -2.05
N LEU A 154 -11.47 -7.81 -2.58
CA LEU A 154 -11.18 -8.29 -3.94
C LEU A 154 -11.47 -9.79 -4.11
N ALA A 155 -11.08 -10.61 -3.11
CA ALA A 155 -11.38 -12.04 -3.11
C ALA A 155 -12.88 -12.33 -3.05
N LEU A 156 -13.63 -11.56 -2.26
CA LEU A 156 -15.08 -11.65 -2.20
C LEU A 156 -15.72 -11.27 -3.55
N LEU A 157 -15.25 -10.20 -4.19
CA LEU A 157 -15.72 -9.81 -5.53
C LEU A 157 -15.44 -10.91 -6.56
N TYR A 158 -14.29 -11.59 -6.46
CA TYR A 158 -13.98 -12.74 -7.32
C TYR A 158 -14.92 -13.92 -7.08
N ALA A 159 -15.21 -14.24 -5.81
CA ALA A 159 -16.13 -15.31 -5.44
C ALA A 159 -17.58 -15.01 -5.91
N LEU A 160 -17.98 -13.74 -5.95
CA LEU A 160 -19.28 -13.29 -6.44
C LEU A 160 -19.35 -13.12 -7.97
N ALA A 161 -18.20 -13.09 -8.66
CA ALA A 161 -18.17 -12.94 -10.10
C ALA A 161 -18.72 -14.19 -10.79
N SER A 162 -19.61 -13.98 -11.76
CA SER A 162 -20.19 -15.06 -12.57
C SER A 162 -19.08 -15.91 -13.20
N PRO A 163 -19.22 -17.25 -13.22
CA PRO A 163 -18.27 -18.12 -13.93
C PRO A 163 -18.09 -17.75 -15.41
N GLY A 164 -19.11 -17.18 -16.05
CA GLY A 164 -19.04 -16.71 -17.44
C GLY A 164 -18.36 -15.34 -17.62
N ALA A 165 -18.04 -14.62 -16.54
CA ALA A 165 -17.37 -13.33 -16.59
C ALA A 165 -15.84 -13.50 -16.54
N GLU A 166 -15.28 -14.28 -17.48
CA GLU A 166 -13.87 -14.69 -17.49
C GLU A 166 -12.90 -13.51 -17.37
N THR A 167 -13.14 -12.41 -18.09
CA THR A 167 -12.27 -11.23 -18.03
C THR A 167 -12.33 -10.54 -16.67
N LEU A 168 -13.51 -10.47 -16.04
CA LEU A 168 -13.65 -9.88 -14.70
C LEU A 168 -12.93 -10.74 -13.66
N ARG A 169 -13.12 -12.06 -13.73
CA ARG A 169 -12.45 -13.03 -12.84
C ARG A 169 -10.93 -12.95 -12.97
N ALA A 170 -10.42 -12.94 -14.20
CA ALA A 170 -9.00 -12.83 -14.49
C ALA A 170 -8.40 -11.53 -13.90
N VAL A 171 -9.06 -10.40 -14.10
CA VAL A 171 -8.57 -9.09 -13.62
C VAL A 171 -8.66 -8.98 -12.10
N LEU A 172 -9.71 -9.51 -11.47
CA LEU A 172 -9.79 -9.62 -10.01
C LEU A 172 -8.68 -10.52 -9.45
N ALA A 173 -8.44 -11.68 -10.07
CA ALA A 173 -7.43 -12.63 -9.64
C ALA A 173 -6.00 -12.04 -9.66
N VAL A 174 -5.61 -11.37 -10.75
CA VAL A 174 -4.30 -10.69 -10.80
C VAL A 174 -4.23 -9.50 -9.84
N SER A 175 -5.35 -8.83 -9.57
CA SER A 175 -5.39 -7.76 -8.55
C SER A 175 -5.14 -8.31 -7.14
N VAL A 176 -5.71 -9.47 -6.79
CA VAL A 176 -5.41 -10.16 -5.53
C VAL A 176 -3.93 -10.55 -5.47
N LEU A 177 -3.34 -11.09 -6.55
CA LEU A 177 -1.91 -11.41 -6.59
C LEU A 177 -1.02 -10.19 -6.32
N PHE A 178 -1.33 -9.04 -6.92
CA PHE A 178 -0.50 -7.84 -6.77
C PHE A 178 -0.67 -7.19 -5.41
N GLN A 179 -1.90 -7.10 -4.90
CA GLN A 179 -2.15 -6.64 -3.53
C GLN A 179 -1.54 -7.59 -2.49
N GLY A 180 -1.59 -8.90 -2.72
CA GLY A 180 -0.94 -9.90 -1.89
C GLY A 180 0.58 -9.75 -1.86
N THR A 181 1.20 -9.46 -3.02
CA THR A 181 2.66 -9.23 -3.10
C THR A 181 3.05 -7.98 -2.31
N ALA A 182 2.26 -6.91 -2.45
CA ALA A 182 2.45 -5.67 -1.69
C ALA A 182 2.32 -5.90 -0.18
N LEU A 183 1.30 -6.66 0.25
CA LEU A 183 1.09 -7.02 1.65
C LEU A 183 2.25 -7.84 2.23
N VAL A 184 2.68 -8.89 1.52
CA VAL A 184 3.80 -9.74 1.97
C VAL A 184 5.06 -8.91 2.14
N LEU A 185 5.39 -8.07 1.15
CA LEU A 185 6.57 -7.21 1.23
C LEU A 185 6.43 -6.21 2.39
N GLY A 186 5.29 -5.52 2.50
CA GLY A 186 5.02 -4.57 3.60
C GLY A 186 5.13 -5.17 5.00
N LEU A 187 4.75 -6.44 5.18
CA LEU A 187 4.86 -7.16 6.46
C LEU A 187 6.26 -7.70 6.78
N MET A 188 7.21 -7.66 5.85
CA MET A 188 8.56 -8.13 6.15
C MET A 188 9.24 -7.22 7.19
N PRO A 189 10.03 -7.78 8.13
CA PRO A 189 10.76 -7.02 9.15
C PRO A 189 12.00 -6.33 8.57
N ILE A 190 11.85 -5.64 7.43
CA ILE A 190 12.92 -4.91 6.76
C ILE A 190 12.79 -3.41 7.08
N PRO A 191 13.88 -2.73 7.48
CA PRO A 191 13.86 -1.31 7.79
C PRO A 191 13.17 -0.47 6.70
N GLY A 192 12.26 0.41 7.12
CA GLY A 192 11.46 1.26 6.23
C GLY A 192 10.19 0.62 5.64
N LEU A 193 9.89 -0.63 6.01
CA LEU A 193 8.58 -1.27 5.80
C LEU A 193 7.79 -1.35 7.11
N ASP A 194 6.49 -1.55 7.00
CA ASP A 194 5.56 -1.60 8.15
C ASP A 194 5.89 -2.75 9.09
N GLY A 195 6.27 -3.91 8.56
CA GLY A 195 6.70 -5.07 9.34
C GLY A 195 7.84 -4.76 10.30
N TYR A 196 8.79 -3.91 9.87
CA TYR A 196 9.82 -3.39 10.76
C TYR A 196 9.25 -2.42 11.79
N GLY A 197 8.35 -1.52 11.39
CA GLY A 197 7.63 -0.63 12.31
C GLY A 197 6.86 -1.37 13.41
N ILE A 198 6.29 -2.54 13.11
CA ILE A 198 5.58 -3.40 14.07
C ILE A 198 6.55 -3.94 15.13
N VAL A 199 7.72 -4.45 14.72
CA VAL A 199 8.67 -5.12 15.64
C VAL A 199 9.67 -4.16 16.30
N ARG A 200 9.97 -3.03 15.67
CA ARG A 200 10.98 -2.05 16.12
C ARG A 200 10.83 -1.60 17.58
N PRO A 201 9.62 -1.31 18.11
CA PRO A 201 9.44 -0.90 19.50
C PRO A 201 9.89 -1.95 20.52
N TRP A 202 10.01 -3.22 20.10
CA TRP A 202 10.39 -4.36 20.93
C TRP A 202 11.88 -4.71 20.81
N LEU A 203 12.54 -4.30 19.72
CA LEU A 203 13.96 -4.53 19.46
C LEU A 203 14.86 -3.48 20.11
N SER A 204 14.33 -2.27 20.30
CA SER A 204 15.03 -1.20 21.02
C SER A 204 14.87 -1.46 22.53
N GLY A 205 15.90 -1.19 23.33
CA GLY A 205 15.83 -1.26 24.79
C GLY A 205 14.71 -0.38 25.40
N PRO A 206 14.63 -0.25 26.74
CA PRO A 206 13.58 0.53 27.40
C PRO A 206 13.37 1.91 26.74
N PRO A 207 12.13 2.45 26.71
CA PRO A 207 11.72 3.62 25.93
C PRO A 207 12.52 4.92 26.16
N ALA A 208 13.43 4.95 27.14
CA ALA A 208 14.28 6.09 27.48
C ALA A 208 15.74 5.96 27.02
N SER A 209 16.17 4.82 26.46
CA SER A 209 17.55 4.62 26.03
C SER A 209 17.73 5.02 24.56
N PRO A 210 18.77 5.80 24.20
CA PRO A 210 19.11 6.02 22.81
C PRO A 210 19.34 4.67 22.12
N PRO A 211 18.91 4.51 20.85
CA PRO A 211 19.14 3.26 20.12
C PRO A 211 20.63 2.94 20.17
N SER A 212 20.99 1.73 20.61
CA SER A 212 22.40 1.31 20.60
C SER A 212 22.97 1.50 19.18
N PRO A 213 24.29 1.77 19.03
CA PRO A 213 24.92 2.12 17.75
C PRO A 213 24.43 1.36 16.50
N PRO A 214 24.20 0.03 16.51
CA PRO A 214 23.67 -0.68 15.34
C PRO A 214 22.27 -0.19 14.91
N TRP A 215 21.36 0.10 15.83
CA TRP A 215 19.99 0.49 15.50
C TRP A 215 19.89 1.91 14.93
N ALA A 216 20.76 2.82 15.36
CA ALA A 216 20.85 4.17 14.78
C ALA A 216 21.32 4.16 13.31
N PHE A 217 22.17 3.20 12.94
CA PHE A 217 22.55 2.96 11.55
C PHE A 217 21.39 2.36 10.74
N VAL A 218 20.69 1.37 11.31
CA VAL A 218 19.52 0.74 10.68
C VAL A 218 18.38 1.74 10.43
N ASP A 219 18.09 2.62 11.37
CA ASP A 219 17.07 3.67 11.21
C ASP A 219 17.48 4.73 10.17
N ARG A 220 18.79 4.94 9.96
CA ARG A 220 19.32 5.79 8.89
C ARG A 220 19.19 5.13 7.52
N MET A 221 19.40 3.81 7.47
CA MET A 221 19.14 2.99 6.29
C MET A 221 17.65 2.94 5.93
N ALA A 222 16.74 2.91 6.91
CA ALA A 222 15.29 2.93 6.69
C ALA A 222 14.83 4.13 5.85
N ARG A 223 15.55 5.26 5.90
CA ARG A 223 15.25 6.44 5.07
C ARG A 223 15.59 6.28 3.59
N HIS A 224 16.40 5.27 3.25
CA HIS A 224 16.85 4.97 1.90
C HIS A 224 16.39 3.57 1.44
N SER A 225 15.75 2.80 2.32
CA SER A 225 15.45 1.40 2.08
C SER A 225 14.40 1.22 0.99
N GLY A 226 13.48 2.18 0.80
CA GLY A 226 12.51 2.11 -0.28
C GLY A 226 13.16 2.07 -1.68
N LEU A 227 14.24 2.82 -1.91
CA LEU A 227 15.03 2.75 -3.15
C LEU A 227 15.84 1.46 -3.28
N VAL A 228 16.41 1.00 -2.17
CA VAL A 228 17.19 -0.24 -2.14
C VAL A 228 16.28 -1.45 -2.40
N LEU A 229 15.10 -1.46 -1.78
CA LEU A 229 14.07 -2.48 -1.97
C LEU A 229 13.53 -2.46 -3.39
N LEU A 230 13.28 -1.28 -3.94
CA LEU A 230 12.93 -1.12 -5.34
C LEU A 230 14.03 -1.68 -6.25
N GLY A 231 15.28 -1.28 -6.07
CA GLY A 231 16.40 -1.78 -6.86
C GLY A 231 16.56 -3.31 -6.75
N LEU A 232 16.44 -3.85 -5.53
CA LEU A 232 16.50 -5.29 -5.27
C LEU A 232 15.36 -6.03 -5.95
N PHE A 233 14.15 -5.48 -5.90
CA PHE A 233 12.98 -6.06 -6.55
C PHE A 233 13.09 -6.06 -8.08
N LEU A 234 13.67 -5.02 -8.67
CA LEU A 234 13.82 -4.93 -10.13
C LEU A 234 14.94 -5.83 -10.67
N VAL A 235 16.02 -5.96 -9.91
CA VAL A 235 17.26 -6.60 -10.40
C VAL A 235 17.39 -8.04 -9.89
N SER A 236 16.82 -8.36 -8.72
CA SER A 236 17.02 -9.67 -8.07
C SER A 236 15.80 -10.57 -8.20
N ALA A 237 15.88 -11.50 -9.16
CA ALA A 237 14.95 -12.62 -9.24
C ALA A 237 14.95 -13.49 -7.97
N ALA A 238 16.08 -13.55 -7.25
CA ALA A 238 16.17 -14.27 -5.99
C ALA A 238 15.30 -13.64 -4.89
N PHE A 239 15.08 -12.32 -4.95
CA PHE A 239 14.21 -11.61 -4.03
C PHE A 239 12.73 -11.64 -4.45
N THR A 240 12.43 -11.48 -5.74
CA THR A 240 11.04 -11.43 -6.22
C THR A 240 10.35 -12.80 -6.25
N ARG A 241 11.06 -13.88 -6.57
CA ARG A 241 10.49 -15.24 -6.61
C ARG A 241 9.82 -15.67 -5.30
N PRO A 242 10.45 -15.57 -4.11
CA PRO A 242 9.80 -15.93 -2.87
C PRO A 242 8.61 -15.03 -2.53
N LEU A 243 8.68 -13.73 -2.85
CA LEU A 243 7.55 -12.80 -2.68
C LEU A 243 6.33 -13.23 -3.49
N PHE A 244 6.52 -13.52 -4.77
CA PHE A 244 5.44 -14.02 -5.61
C PHE A 244 4.91 -15.38 -5.16
N ARG A 245 5.78 -16.29 -4.74
CA ARG A 245 5.34 -17.59 -4.21
C ARG A 245 4.47 -17.41 -2.97
N ALA A 246 4.87 -16.54 -2.06
CA ALA A 246 4.07 -16.21 -0.88
C ALA A 246 2.73 -15.59 -1.28
N SER A 247 2.72 -14.68 -2.26
CA SER A 247 1.47 -14.10 -2.76
C SER A 247 0.57 -15.14 -3.47
N LEU A 248 1.15 -16.07 -4.23
CA LEU A 248 0.42 -17.18 -4.86
C LEU A 248 -0.20 -18.13 -3.83
N LEU A 249 0.49 -18.37 -2.71
CA LEU A 249 -0.09 -19.10 -1.58
C LEU A 249 -1.27 -18.33 -0.98
N LEU A 250 -1.17 -17.01 -0.85
CA LEU A 250 -2.30 -16.20 -0.39
C LEU A 250 -3.48 -16.24 -1.37
N THR A 251 -3.24 -16.18 -2.68
CA THR A 251 -4.32 -16.27 -3.68
C THR A 251 -5.00 -17.64 -3.63
N ASP A 252 -4.23 -18.72 -3.48
CA ASP A 252 -4.75 -20.09 -3.35
C ASP A 252 -5.58 -20.25 -2.06
N LEU A 253 -5.08 -19.74 -0.93
CA LEU A 253 -5.81 -19.72 0.35
C LEU A 253 -7.13 -18.95 0.29
N LEU A 254 -7.20 -17.92 -0.56
CA LEU A 254 -8.41 -17.12 -0.79
C LEU A 254 -9.36 -17.75 -1.83
N GLY A 255 -9.01 -18.93 -2.36
CA GLY A 255 -9.84 -19.66 -3.33
C GLY A 255 -9.79 -19.08 -4.75
N ILE A 256 -8.72 -18.36 -5.10
CA ILE A 256 -8.54 -17.80 -6.44
C ILE A 256 -7.90 -18.86 -7.34
N ASP A 257 -8.52 -19.14 -8.50
CA ASP A 257 -7.99 -20.08 -9.48
C ASP A 257 -6.70 -19.55 -10.13
N LEU A 258 -5.66 -20.38 -10.15
CA LEU A 258 -4.39 -20.07 -10.81
C LEU A 258 -4.56 -19.78 -12.30
N ALA A 259 -5.51 -20.42 -12.98
CA ALA A 259 -5.80 -20.16 -14.39
C ALA A 259 -6.26 -18.71 -14.61
N ASP A 260 -7.12 -18.19 -13.72
CA ASP A 260 -7.58 -16.81 -13.75
C ASP A 260 -6.44 -15.84 -13.42
N VAL A 261 -5.55 -16.18 -12.48
CA VAL A 261 -4.35 -15.38 -12.19
C VAL A 261 -3.46 -15.26 -13.42
N ILE A 262 -3.19 -16.38 -14.11
CA ILE A 262 -2.36 -16.40 -15.33
C ILE A 262 -3.04 -15.61 -16.46
N ALA A 263 -4.35 -15.77 -16.64
CA ALA A 263 -5.12 -15.02 -17.64
C ALA A 263 -5.07 -13.51 -17.35
N GLY A 264 -5.26 -13.11 -16.10
CA GLY A 264 -5.17 -11.71 -15.67
C GLY A 264 -3.79 -11.13 -15.92
N PHE A 265 -2.73 -11.88 -15.61
CA PHE A 265 -1.35 -11.49 -15.87
C PHE A 265 -1.08 -11.23 -17.35
N ARG A 266 -1.65 -12.05 -18.25
CA ARG A 266 -1.56 -11.86 -19.70
C ARG A 266 -2.33 -10.62 -20.16
N LEU A 267 -3.50 -10.35 -19.58
CA LEU A 267 -4.31 -9.18 -19.93
C LEU A 267 -3.63 -7.87 -19.59
N VAL A 268 -2.90 -7.79 -18.46
CA VAL A 268 -2.28 -6.55 -18.00
C VAL A 268 -0.88 -6.29 -18.58
N ARG A 269 -0.28 -7.29 -19.25
CA ARG A 269 0.92 -7.06 -20.08
C ARG A 269 0.50 -6.42 -21.40
N LEU A 270 0.95 -5.19 -21.61
CA LEU A 270 0.65 -4.42 -22.82
C LEU A 270 1.56 -4.78 -24.02
N TRP A 271 2.47 -5.75 -23.85
CA TRP A 271 3.38 -6.29 -24.89
C TRP A 271 3.84 -7.73 -24.61
#